data_AF-A0A520K1J6-F1
#
_entry.id   AF-A0A520K1J6-F1
#
_cell.length_a   1.000
_cell.length_b   1.000
_cell.length_c   1.000
_cell.angle_alpha   90.00
_cell.angle_beta   90.00
_cell.angle_gamma   90.00
#
_symmetry.space_group_name_H-M   'P 1'
#
loop_
_entity.id
_entity.type
_entity.pdbx_description
1 polymer ?
#
loop_
_entity_poly.entity_id
_entity_poly.type
_entity_poly.pdbx_seq_one_letter_code
_entity_poly.pdbx_strand_id
1 'polypeptide(L)'
;MTLVKDAPRTSTSLIVRSDANTRITASRDPFYELMRRLFQNESSAIRGQRFVMRILEREASGNPMRTEEWKQLLDEFDISISSFYAMRNKLLGAGMITNKKGVYRVSGQFGKDLVDMARWWWVAVLKRDLDSL
;
A
#
# COMPACT_ATOMS: atom_id res chain seq x y z
N MET A 1 -22.37 -24.52 -14.33
CA MET A 1 -22.62 -23.29 -13.54
C MET A 1 -23.98 -23.48 -12.88
N THR A 2 -24.02 -23.82 -11.59
CA THR A 2 -25.26 -24.09 -10.85
C THR A 2 -25.84 -22.76 -10.39
N LEU A 3 -27.07 -22.43 -10.80
CA LEU A 3 -27.72 -21.21 -10.33
C LEU A 3 -28.13 -21.43 -8.87
N VAL A 4 -27.90 -20.43 -7.99
CA VAL A 4 -28.19 -20.51 -6.53
C VAL A 4 -29.64 -20.94 -6.23
N LYS A 5 -30.56 -20.64 -7.16
CA LYS A 5 -31.97 -21.03 -7.09
C LYS A 5 -32.21 -22.55 -7.14
N ASP A 6 -31.28 -23.32 -7.69
CA ASP A 6 -31.40 -24.77 -7.90
C ASP A 6 -30.70 -25.58 -6.78
N ALA A 7 -30.16 -24.91 -5.75
CA ALA A 7 -29.45 -25.57 -4.65
C ALA A 7 -30.43 -26.18 -3.62
N PRO A 8 -30.19 -27.41 -3.13
CA PRO A 8 -30.98 -28.02 -2.06
C PRO A 8 -31.03 -27.14 -0.80
N ARG A 9 -32.18 -27.12 -0.11
CA ARG A 9 -32.44 -26.29 1.09
C ARG A 9 -31.42 -26.45 2.23
N THR A 10 -30.65 -27.53 2.25
CA THR A 10 -29.60 -27.82 3.24
C THR A 10 -28.19 -27.44 2.79
N SER A 11 -28.03 -26.84 1.61
CA SER A 11 -26.71 -26.52 1.05
C SER A 11 -26.16 -25.21 1.60
N THR A 12 -24.94 -25.23 2.13
CA THR A 12 -24.21 -24.01 2.46
C THR A 12 -23.77 -23.32 1.17
N SER A 13 -24.31 -22.14 0.91
CA SER A 13 -23.96 -21.33 -0.27
C SER A 13 -22.94 -20.27 0.11
N LEU A 14 -21.75 -20.29 -0.49
CA LEU A 14 -20.75 -19.22 -0.37
C LEU A 14 -20.92 -18.23 -1.52
N ILE A 15 -21.42 -17.03 -1.23
CA ILE A 15 -21.52 -15.95 -2.23
C ILE A 15 -20.18 -15.20 -2.23
N VAL A 16 -19.32 -15.50 -3.21
CA VAL A 16 -18.10 -14.73 -3.45
C VAL A 16 -18.46 -13.51 -4.30
N ARG A 17 -18.59 -12.35 -3.66
CA ARG A 17 -18.69 -11.07 -4.37
C ARG A 17 -17.29 -10.60 -4.71
N SER A 18 -16.93 -10.60 -6.00
CA SER A 18 -15.72 -9.92 -6.47
C SER A 18 -15.97 -8.42 -6.43
N ASP A 19 -15.47 -7.73 -5.40
CA ASP A 19 -15.39 -6.27 -5.42
C ASP A 19 -14.36 -5.85 -6.50
N ALA A 20 -14.69 -4.85 -7.31
CA ALA A 20 -13.73 -4.31 -8.27
C ALA A 20 -12.48 -3.77 -7.57
N ASN A 21 -12.62 -3.32 -6.31
CA ASN A 21 -11.51 -2.85 -5.46
C ASN A 21 -10.59 -3.97 -4.94
N THR A 22 -11.00 -5.24 -5.03
CA THR A 22 -10.18 -6.40 -4.61
C THR A 22 -9.45 -7.07 -5.77
N ARG A 23 -9.56 -6.53 -7.01
CA ARG A 23 -8.81 -7.06 -8.16
C ARG A 23 -7.31 -6.89 -7.94
N ILE A 24 -6.53 -7.93 -8.26
CA ILE A 24 -5.07 -7.82 -8.36
C ILE A 24 -4.78 -6.95 -9.59
N THR A 25 -4.03 -5.85 -9.41
CA THR A 25 -3.70 -4.95 -10.52
C THR A 25 -2.60 -5.56 -11.38
N ALA A 26 -2.74 -5.46 -12.71
CA ALA A 26 -1.68 -5.79 -13.67
C ALA A 26 -0.90 -4.55 -14.12
N SER A 27 -0.99 -3.46 -13.37
CA SER A 27 -0.27 -2.22 -13.65
C SER A 27 1.23 -2.43 -13.61
N ARG A 28 1.94 -1.66 -14.44
CA ARG A 28 3.40 -1.53 -14.38
C ARG A 28 3.86 -0.80 -13.13
N ASP A 29 2.99 0.00 -12.50
CA ASP A 29 3.23 0.61 -11.20
C ASP A 29 2.20 0.10 -10.17
N PRO A 30 2.44 -1.08 -9.58
CA PRO A 30 1.54 -1.65 -8.58
C PRO A 30 1.51 -0.82 -7.28
N PHE A 31 2.54 -0.01 -7.02
CA PHE A 31 2.59 0.79 -5.80
C PHE A 31 1.67 2.01 -5.90
N TYR A 32 1.66 2.67 -7.06
CA TYR A 32 0.68 3.72 -7.36
C TYR A 32 -0.75 3.19 -7.27
N GLU A 33 -1.03 2.01 -7.82
CA GLU A 33 -2.35 1.39 -7.76
C GLU A 33 -2.78 1.05 -6.32
N LEU A 34 -1.85 0.62 -5.47
CA LEU A 34 -2.10 0.46 -4.05
C LEU A 34 -2.48 1.81 -3.40
N MET A 35 -1.76 2.89 -3.74
CA MET A 35 -2.08 4.23 -3.25
C MET A 35 -3.45 4.71 -3.73
N ARG A 36 -3.85 4.42 -4.98
CA ARG A 36 -5.18 4.75 -5.52
C ARG A 36 -6.33 4.04 -4.79
N ARG A 37 -6.08 2.91 -4.13
CA ARG A 37 -7.07 2.24 -3.26
C ARG A 37 -7.21 2.94 -1.91
N LEU A 38 -6.12 3.47 -1.39
CA LEU A 38 -6.11 4.18 -0.09
C LEU A 38 -6.59 5.63 -0.21
N PHE A 39 -6.31 6.26 -1.35
CA PHE A 39 -6.56 7.67 -1.61
C PHE A 39 -7.52 7.82 -2.80
N GLN A 40 -8.68 8.43 -2.54
CA GLN A 40 -9.67 8.74 -3.58
C GLN A 40 -9.14 9.75 -4.61
N ASN A 41 -8.35 10.73 -4.17
CA ASN A 41 -7.75 11.74 -5.03
C ASN A 41 -6.36 11.27 -5.50
N GLU A 42 -6.13 11.36 -6.81
CA GLU A 42 -4.86 11.03 -7.45
C GLU A 42 -3.66 11.79 -6.88
N SER A 43 -3.79 13.11 -6.66
CA SER A 43 -2.71 13.92 -6.09
C SER A 43 -2.29 13.43 -4.70
N SER A 44 -3.25 12.98 -3.89
CA SER A 44 -2.99 12.38 -2.57
C SER A 44 -2.35 11.01 -2.69
N ALA A 45 -2.72 10.22 -3.70
CA ALA A 45 -2.09 8.93 -3.98
C ALA A 45 -0.61 9.10 -4.35
N ILE A 46 -0.30 10.02 -5.26
CA ILE A 46 1.07 10.35 -5.67
C ILE A 46 1.89 10.84 -4.47
N ARG A 47 1.33 11.76 -3.67
CA ARG A 47 1.99 12.27 -2.46
C ARG A 47 2.23 11.15 -1.44
N GLY A 48 1.25 10.27 -1.23
CA GLY A 48 1.38 9.11 -0.36
C GLY A 48 2.49 8.16 -0.81
N GLN A 49 2.54 7.86 -2.11
CA GLN A 49 3.61 7.05 -2.72
C GLN A 49 4.98 7.68 -2.47
N ARG A 50 5.14 8.97 -2.82
CA ARG A 50 6.39 9.69 -2.64
C ARG A 50 6.81 9.77 -1.17
N PHE A 51 5.87 9.98 -0.26
CA PHE A 51 6.16 10.03 1.17
C PHE A 51 6.72 8.70 1.70
N VAL A 52 6.14 7.57 1.29
CA VAL A 52 6.65 6.24 1.67
C VAL A 52 8.01 5.96 1.03
N MET A 53 8.19 6.30 -0.25
CA MET A 53 9.49 6.18 -0.93
C MET A 53 10.58 6.99 -0.22
N ARG A 54 10.24 8.22 0.18
CA ARG A 54 11.17 9.10 0.91
C ARG A 54 11.59 8.51 2.26
N ILE A 55 10.66 7.87 2.98
CA ILE A 55 10.98 7.15 4.21
C ILE A 55 11.98 6.03 3.91
N LEU A 56 11.73 5.20 2.89
CA LEU A 56 12.63 4.11 2.52
C LEU A 56 14.04 4.61 2.15
N GLU A 57 14.13 5.64 1.32
CA GLU A 57 15.41 6.27 0.93
C GLU A 57 16.19 6.80 2.15
N ARG A 58 15.49 7.46 3.07
CA ARG A 58 16.07 8.02 4.29
C ARG A 58 16.47 6.95 5.30
N GLU A 59 15.71 5.87 5.41
CA GLU A 59 16.10 4.71 6.21
C GLU A 59 17.35 4.02 5.63
N ALA A 60 17.40 3.81 4.32
CA ALA A 60 18.53 3.18 3.63
C ALA A 60 19.83 4.01 3.72
N SER A 61 19.71 5.34 3.74
CA SER A 61 20.86 6.27 3.89
C SER A 61 21.27 6.51 5.35
N GLY A 62 20.65 5.84 6.33
CA GLY A 62 20.99 6.00 7.75
C GLY A 62 20.54 7.34 8.36
N ASN A 63 19.74 8.13 7.65
CA ASN A 63 19.22 9.42 8.10
C ASN A 63 17.68 9.38 8.13
N PRO A 64 17.07 8.62 9.06
CA PRO A 64 15.64 8.36 9.03
C PRO A 64 14.83 9.63 9.30
N MET A 65 13.66 9.72 8.67
CA MET A 65 12.81 10.89 8.72
C MET A 65 12.11 11.04 10.08
N ARG A 66 12.30 12.19 10.72
CA ARG A 66 11.75 12.54 12.03
C ARG A 66 10.43 13.28 11.89
N THR A 67 9.59 13.17 12.91
CA THR A 67 8.28 13.83 12.95
C THR A 67 8.37 15.34 13.03
N GLU A 68 9.45 15.86 13.61
CA GLU A 68 9.71 17.29 13.76
C GLU A 68 10.00 17.97 12.41
N GLU A 69 10.43 17.20 11.41
CA GLU A 69 10.71 17.68 10.05
C GLU A 69 9.42 17.95 9.24
N TRP A 70 8.24 17.84 9.84
CA TRP A 70 6.94 18.01 9.16
C TRP A 70 6.82 19.31 8.38
N LYS A 71 7.40 20.42 8.86
CA LYS A 71 7.35 21.72 8.16
C LYS A 71 8.07 21.66 6.81
N GLN A 72 9.28 21.09 6.79
CA GLN A 72 10.05 20.93 5.55
C GLN A 72 9.31 20.03 4.56
N LEU A 73 8.61 19.02 5.07
CA LEU A 73 7.78 18.13 4.26
C LEU A 73 6.56 18.87 3.68
N LEU A 74 5.95 19.81 4.40
CA LEU A 74 4.85 20.62 3.83
C LEU A 74 5.33 21.41 2.60
N ASP A 75 6.50 22.03 2.71
CA ASP A 75 7.10 22.82 1.63
C ASP A 75 7.51 21.92 0.46
N GLU A 76 8.12 20.76 0.73
CA GLU A 76 8.57 19.81 -0.30
C GLU A 76 7.39 19.19 -1.08
N PHE A 77 6.28 18.89 -0.39
CA PHE A 77 5.10 18.27 -0.99
C PHE A 77 4.07 19.29 -1.51
N ASP A 78 4.30 20.58 -1.29
CA ASP A 78 3.39 21.69 -1.58
C ASP A 78 1.97 21.39 -1.07
N ILE A 79 1.85 21.20 0.25
CA ILE A 79 0.59 20.84 0.91
C ILE A 79 0.33 21.60 2.19
N SER A 80 -0.95 21.81 2.46
CA SER A 80 -1.42 22.27 3.76
C SER A 80 -1.10 21.26 4.87
N ILE A 81 -1.01 21.77 6.10
CA ILE A 81 -0.82 20.97 7.31
C ILE A 81 -1.92 19.91 7.48
N SER A 82 -3.17 20.24 7.17
CA SER A 82 -4.31 19.31 7.30
C SER A 82 -4.22 18.18 6.26
N SER A 83 -3.85 18.50 5.02
CA SER A 83 -3.61 17.50 3.98
C SER A 83 -2.47 16.55 4.34
N PHE A 84 -1.38 17.07 4.91
CA PHE A 84 -0.26 16.25 5.39
C PHE A 84 -0.69 15.28 6.48
N TYR A 85 -1.36 15.75 7.53
CA TYR A 85 -1.81 14.87 8.61
C TYR A 85 -2.87 13.87 8.15
N ALA A 86 -3.76 14.25 7.23
CA ALA A 86 -4.73 13.32 6.64
C ALA A 86 -4.02 12.20 5.86
N MET A 87 -3.02 12.55 5.03
CA MET A 87 -2.21 11.58 4.29
C MET A 87 -1.44 10.66 5.24
N ARG A 88 -0.69 11.23 6.19
CA ARG A 88 0.07 10.51 7.21
C ARG A 88 -0.83 9.55 7.99
N ASN A 89 -1.98 10.01 8.47
CA ASN A 89 -2.88 9.20 9.29
C ASN A 89 -3.50 8.06 8.48
N LYS A 90 -3.81 8.27 7.19
CA LYS A 90 -4.23 7.18 6.30
C LYS A 90 -3.15 6.12 6.14
N LEU A 91 -1.90 6.51 5.93
CA LEU A 91 -0.78 5.56 5.82
C LEU A 91 -0.51 4.81 7.12
N LEU A 92 -0.61 5.49 8.27
CA LEU A 92 -0.51 4.87 9.60
C LEU A 92 -1.67 3.88 9.83
N GLY A 93 -2.91 4.29 9.55
CA GLY A 93 -4.10 3.47 9.73
C GLY A 93 -4.14 2.26 8.80
N ALA A 94 -3.59 2.38 7.58
CA ALA A 94 -3.40 1.27 6.65
C ALA A 94 -2.22 0.35 7.02
N GLY A 95 -1.47 0.67 8.09
CA GLY A 95 -0.33 -0.12 8.52
C GLY A 95 0.87 -0.09 7.57
N MET A 96 0.93 0.88 6.65
CA MET A 96 2.02 1.00 5.67
C MET A 96 3.28 1.61 6.30
N ILE A 97 3.09 2.58 7.20
CA ILE A 97 4.16 3.22 7.94
C ILE A 97 3.90 3.09 9.44
N THR A 98 4.96 3.27 10.22
CA THR A 98 4.89 3.40 11.67
C THR A 98 5.56 4.69 12.10
N ASN A 99 5.18 5.13 13.30
CA ASN A 99 5.82 6.25 13.97
C ASN A 99 6.22 5.79 15.36
N LYS A 100 7.51 5.53 15.55
CA LYS A 100 8.06 5.07 16.83
C LYS A 100 9.13 6.05 17.27
N LYS A 101 8.99 6.59 18.50
CA LYS A 101 9.93 7.55 19.10
C LYS A 101 10.20 8.78 18.20
N GLY A 102 9.15 9.28 17.53
CA GLY A 102 9.27 10.45 16.66
C GLY A 102 9.97 10.18 15.33
N VAL A 103 10.11 8.93 14.91
CA VAL A 103 10.72 8.54 13.63
C VAL A 103 9.70 7.79 12.79
N TYR A 104 9.55 8.22 11.53
CA TYR A 104 8.78 7.50 10.54
C TYR A 104 9.60 6.35 9.96
N ARG A 105 8.96 5.19 9.86
CA ARG A 105 9.54 3.98 9.28
C ARG A 105 8.49 3.27 8.45
N VAL A 106 8.92 2.53 7.42
CA VAL A 106 8.00 1.56 6.80
C VAL A 106 7.64 0.49 7.83
N SER A 107 6.37 0.09 7.86
CA SER A 107 5.93 -0.96 8.76
C SER A 107 6.61 -2.28 8.40
N GLY A 108 7.17 -2.98 9.40
CA GLY A 108 7.81 -4.27 9.17
C GLY A 108 6.86 -5.31 8.59
N GLN A 109 5.56 -5.25 8.92
CA GLN A 109 4.56 -6.12 8.31
C GLN A 109 4.37 -5.79 6.83
N PHE A 110 4.13 -4.51 6.52
CA PHE A 110 3.95 -4.07 5.14
C PHE A 110 5.19 -4.36 4.28
N GLY A 111 6.41 -4.21 4.82
CA GLY A 111 7.63 -4.57 4.13
C GLY A 111 7.71 -6.06 3.79
N LYS A 112 7.32 -6.95 4.71
CA LYS A 112 7.22 -8.39 4.44
C LYS A 112 6.17 -8.68 3.38
N ASP A 113 5.00 -8.06 3.49
CA ASP A 113 3.91 -8.23 2.53
C ASP A 113 4.35 -7.79 1.11
N LEU A 114 5.12 -6.71 0.98
CA LEU A 114 5.69 -6.27 -0.30
C LEU A 114 6.68 -7.28 -0.87
N VAL A 115 7.57 -7.85 -0.05
CA VAL A 115 8.53 -8.87 -0.50
C VAL A 115 7.80 -10.13 -0.96
N ASP A 116 6.81 -10.59 -0.19
CA ASP A 116 6.02 -11.76 -0.53
C ASP A 116 5.19 -11.53 -1.80
N MET A 117 4.61 -10.35 -1.96
CA MET A 117 3.91 -9.96 -3.19
C MET A 117 4.86 -9.88 -4.40
N ALA A 118 6.06 -9.32 -4.25
CA ALA A 118 7.04 -9.25 -5.32
C ALA A 118 7.48 -10.66 -5.77
N ARG A 119 7.75 -11.56 -4.82
CA ARG A 119 8.06 -12.97 -5.09
C ARG A 119 6.91 -13.69 -5.76
N TRP A 120 5.68 -13.50 -5.27
CA TRP A 120 4.49 -14.08 -5.89
C TRP A 120 4.31 -13.58 -7.32
N TRP A 121 4.50 -12.29 -7.58
CA TRP A 121 4.41 -11.73 -8.93
C TRP A 121 5.45 -12.35 -9.87
N TRP A 122 6.69 -12.46 -9.39
CA TRP A 122 7.80 -13.05 -10.13
C TRP A 122 7.52 -14.50 -10.55
N VAL A 123 7.08 -15.33 -9.60
CA VAL A 123 6.86 -16.76 -9.84
C VAL A 123 5.51 -17.02 -10.49
N ALA A 124 4.42 -16.52 -9.91
CA ALA A 124 3.07 -16.88 -10.31
C ALA A 124 2.61 -16.16 -11.57
N VAL A 125 2.98 -14.88 -11.74
CA VAL A 125 2.55 -14.05 -12.88
C VAL A 125 3.56 -14.09 -14.02
N LEU A 126 4.84 -13.84 -13.73
CA LEU A 126 5.89 -13.82 -14.77
C LEU A 126 6.43 -15.21 -15.12
N LYS A 127 6.04 -16.26 -14.38
CA LYS A 127 6.48 -17.66 -14.60
C LYS A 127 8.01 -17.81 -14.61
N ARG A 128 8.69 -17.04 -13.75
CA ARG A 128 10.14 -17.09 -13.57
C ARG A 128 10.50 -17.94 -12.36
N ASP A 129 11.71 -18.47 -12.34
CA ASP A 129 12.21 -19.25 -11.22
C ASP A 129 12.50 -18.35 -10.02
N LEU A 130 12.16 -18.80 -8.81
CA LEU A 130 12.36 -18.02 -7.59
C LEU A 130 13.85 -17.75 -7.34
N ASP A 131 14.70 -18.69 -7.71
CA ASP A 131 16.16 -18.60 -7.53
C ASP A 131 16.82 -17.57 -8.46
N SER A 132 16.06 -17.00 -9.41
CA SER A 132 16.53 -15.97 -10.34
C SER A 132 16.21 -14.53 -9.92
N LEU A 133 15.68 -14.33 -8.70
CA LEU A 133 15.30 -13.01 -8.15
C LEU A 133 16.48 -12.28 -7.47
#